data_AF-A0A9X3F0K5-F1
#
_entry.id   AF-A0A9X3F0K5-F1
#
_cell.length_a   1.000
_cell.length_b   1.000
_cell.length_c   1.000
_cell.angle_alpha   90.00
_cell.angle_beta   90.00
_cell.angle_gamma   90.00
#
_symmetry.space_group_name_H-M   'P 1'
#
loop_
_entity.id
_entity.type
_entity.pdbx_description
1 polymer ?
#
loop_
_entity_poly.entity_id
_entity_poly.type
_entity_poly.pdbx_seq_one_letter_code
_entity_poly.pdbx_strand_id
1 'polypeptide(L)'
;MISADGQQEGAEAGKATNSKEPTIPLAKPGTPLDDYARFDYVALEQRAKSYKEMFPHEVTVTVSAEANIPMQSLLFTMDALAGRECKLARALKGEAVPANCYFWQPVVEAGAG
;
A
#
# COMPACT_ATOMS: atom_id res chain seq x y z
N MET A 1 -23.19 -19.40 -23.72
CA MET A 1 -23.50 -17.96 -23.58
C MET A 1 -23.23 -17.61 -22.13
N ILE A 2 -22.10 -16.96 -21.82
CA ILE A 2 -21.75 -16.54 -20.45
C ILE A 2 -22.16 -15.07 -20.33
N SER A 3 -23.03 -14.77 -19.37
CA SER A 3 -23.67 -13.45 -19.20
C SER A 3 -22.70 -12.40 -18.68
N ALA A 4 -22.78 -11.20 -19.25
CA ALA A 4 -21.91 -10.05 -19.04
C ALA A 4 -22.34 -9.15 -17.86
N ASP A 5 -23.01 -9.71 -16.84
CA ASP A 5 -23.61 -8.92 -15.75
C ASP A 5 -22.66 -8.68 -14.56
N GLY A 6 -21.45 -9.27 -14.53
CA GLY A 6 -20.51 -9.11 -13.41
C GLY A 6 -19.49 -7.97 -13.53
N GLN A 7 -19.43 -7.27 -14.67
CA GLN A 7 -18.36 -6.31 -14.96
C GLN A 7 -18.70 -4.84 -14.64
N GLN A 8 -19.94 -4.54 -14.23
CA GLN A 8 -20.39 -3.14 -14.13
C GLN A 8 -20.43 -2.57 -12.71
N GLU A 9 -20.45 -3.42 -11.67
CA GLU A 9 -20.50 -2.94 -10.27
C GLU A 9 -19.13 -2.46 -9.73
N GLY A 10 -18.01 -2.89 -10.33
CA GLY A 10 -16.67 -2.47 -9.91
C GLY A 10 -16.21 -1.10 -10.41
N ALA A 11 -16.87 -0.55 -11.45
CA ALA A 11 -16.46 0.72 -12.07
C ALA A 11 -17.00 1.96 -11.35
N GLU A 12 -18.06 1.81 -10.55
CA GLU A 12 -18.69 2.94 -9.85
C GLU A 12 -18.11 3.17 -8.44
N ALA A 13 -17.46 2.16 -7.85
CA ALA A 13 -16.83 2.28 -6.52
C ALA A 13 -15.62 3.24 -6.50
N GLY A 14 -14.98 3.48 -7.65
CA GLY A 14 -13.81 4.35 -7.77
C GLY A 14 -14.10 5.86 -7.92
N LYS A 15 -15.36 6.27 -8.10
CA LYS A 15 -15.71 7.69 -8.26
C LYS A 15 -15.75 8.49 -6.96
N ALA A 16 -15.68 7.82 -5.80
CA ALA A 16 -15.93 8.43 -4.50
C ALA A 16 -14.72 8.45 -3.55
N THR A 17 -13.51 8.07 -3.99
CA THR A 17 -12.32 8.15 -3.14
C THR A 17 -11.94 9.62 -2.92
N ASN A 18 -12.30 10.11 -1.74
CA ASN A 18 -12.09 11.47 -1.28
C ASN A 18 -10.57 11.71 -1.16
N SER A 19 -9.99 12.53 -2.05
CA SER A 19 -8.57 12.95 -2.00
C SER A 19 -8.19 13.81 -0.77
N LYS A 20 -8.97 13.73 0.32
CA LYS A 20 -8.79 14.44 1.58
C LYS A 20 -8.07 13.61 2.64
N GLU A 21 -7.82 12.34 2.37
CA GLU A 21 -7.05 11.48 3.27
C GLU A 21 -5.54 11.68 3.07
N PRO A 22 -4.73 11.60 4.14
CA PRO A 22 -3.31 11.86 4.06
C PRO A 22 -2.61 10.81 3.22
N THR A 23 -2.37 11.14 1.96
CA THR A 23 -1.53 10.36 1.04
C THR A 23 -0.07 10.50 1.46
N ILE A 24 0.65 9.39 1.55
CA ILE A 24 2.10 9.40 1.76
C ILE A 24 2.75 9.56 0.37
N PRO A 25 3.38 10.70 0.05
CA PRO A 25 4.08 10.84 -1.21
C PRO A 25 5.30 9.90 -1.21
N LEU A 26 5.25 8.87 -2.05
CA LEU A 26 6.34 7.89 -2.18
C LEU A 26 7.52 8.46 -2.97
N ALA A 27 7.27 9.40 -3.88
CA ALA A 27 8.29 10.01 -4.72
C ALA A 27 9.03 11.12 -3.96
N LYS A 28 10.37 11.12 -4.05
CA LYS A 28 11.22 12.20 -3.58
C LYS A 28 10.85 13.48 -4.34
N PRO A 29 10.72 14.63 -3.65
CA PRO A 29 10.42 15.89 -4.31
C PRO A 29 11.41 16.20 -5.44
N GLY A 30 10.89 16.48 -6.64
CA GLY A 30 11.71 16.89 -7.80
C GLY A 30 12.36 15.76 -8.61
N THR A 31 12.04 14.49 -8.35
CA THR A 31 12.56 13.36 -9.15
C THR A 31 11.71 13.12 -10.41
N PRO A 32 12.34 12.95 -11.59
CA PRO A 32 11.61 12.73 -12.83
C PRO A 32 10.99 11.32 -12.86
N LEU A 33 9.93 11.13 -13.66
CA LEU A 33 9.12 9.90 -13.66
C LEU A 33 9.92 8.64 -14.04
N ASP A 34 11.00 8.81 -14.80
CA ASP A 34 11.93 7.79 -15.28
C ASP A 34 13.09 7.49 -14.31
N ASP A 35 13.17 8.18 -13.17
CA ASP A 35 14.15 7.90 -12.13
C ASP A 35 13.71 6.69 -11.28
N TYR A 36 14.37 5.55 -11.46
CA TYR A 36 14.12 4.33 -10.69
C TYR A 36 14.47 4.48 -9.19
N ALA A 37 15.24 5.50 -8.80
CA ALA A 37 15.54 5.85 -7.41
C ALA A 37 14.59 6.93 -6.83
N ARG A 38 13.50 7.26 -7.56
CA ARG A 38 12.50 8.24 -7.16
C ARG A 38 11.82 7.91 -5.84
N PHE A 39 11.75 6.65 -5.45
CA PHE A 39 10.97 6.22 -4.29
C PHE A 39 11.80 6.14 -3.00
N ASP A 40 11.34 6.79 -1.93
CA ASP A 40 11.97 6.73 -0.61
C ASP A 40 11.23 5.76 0.32
N TYR A 41 11.56 4.47 0.17
CA TYR A 41 10.95 3.41 0.98
C TYR A 41 11.37 3.45 2.46
N VAL A 42 12.47 4.12 2.79
CA VAL A 42 12.88 4.31 4.20
C VAL A 42 11.96 5.34 4.84
N ALA A 43 11.70 6.46 4.17
CA ALA A 43 10.73 7.45 4.62
C ALA A 43 9.31 6.88 4.72
N LEU A 44 8.92 6.04 3.75
CA LEU A 44 7.64 5.32 3.79
C LEU A 44 7.52 4.43 5.02
N GLU A 45 8.54 3.62 5.30
CA GLU A 45 8.54 2.72 6.46
C GLU A 45 8.45 3.49 7.79
N GLN A 46 9.18 4.61 7.92
CA GLN A 46 9.06 5.47 9.10
C GLN A 46 7.64 6.03 9.26
N ARG A 47 7.00 6.40 8.15
CA ARG A 47 5.62 6.88 8.18
C ARG A 47 4.63 5.78 8.54
N ALA A 48 4.82 4.57 8.00
CA ALA A 48 4.03 3.39 8.35
C ALA A 48 4.15 3.08 9.85
N LYS A 49 5.35 3.14 10.42
CA LYS A 49 5.57 3.00 11.86
C LYS A 49 4.78 4.04 12.66
N SER A 50 4.87 5.33 12.31
CA SER A 50 4.11 6.37 13.00
C SER A 50 2.60 6.16 12.91
N TYR A 51 2.08 5.70 11.78
CA TYR A 51 0.65 5.38 11.66
C TYR A 51 0.28 4.15 12.50
N LYS A 52 1.12 3.12 12.56
CA LYS A 52 0.88 1.95 13.39
C LYS A 52 0.80 2.29 14.88
N GLU A 53 1.62 3.23 15.34
CA GLU A 53 1.58 3.73 16.73
C GLU A 53 0.23 4.39 17.06
N MET A 54 -0.39 5.07 16.08
CA MET A 54 -1.72 5.69 16.23
C MET A 54 -2.87 4.69 16.03
N PHE A 55 -2.68 3.66 15.20
CA PHE A 55 -3.67 2.66 14.83
C PHE A 55 -3.14 1.23 15.08
N PRO A 56 -2.92 0.83 16.35
CA PRO A 56 -2.19 -0.39 16.69
C PRO A 56 -2.89 -1.69 16.24
N HIS A 57 -4.21 -1.65 16.11
CA HIS A 57 -5.03 -2.78 15.68
C HIS A 57 -5.23 -2.85 14.17
N GLU A 58 -4.92 -1.77 13.44
CA GLU A 58 -5.11 -1.73 11.99
C GLU A 58 -4.00 -2.53 11.30
N VAL A 59 -4.37 -3.33 10.32
CA VAL A 59 -3.46 -4.24 9.60
C VAL A 59 -3.56 -4.06 8.10
N THR A 60 -4.61 -3.38 7.65
CA THR A 60 -4.93 -3.12 6.26
C THR A 60 -4.43 -1.74 5.87
N VAL A 61 -3.93 -1.60 4.65
CA VAL A 61 -3.59 -0.30 4.07
C VAL A 61 -3.99 -0.29 2.61
N THR A 62 -4.67 0.78 2.17
CA THR A 62 -5.00 0.96 0.76
C THR A 62 -3.88 1.72 0.06
N VAL A 63 -3.38 1.16 -1.03
CA VAL A 63 -2.35 1.74 -1.88
C VAL A 63 -2.97 2.06 -3.23
N SER A 64 -3.16 3.35 -3.50
CA SER A 64 -3.54 3.82 -4.83
C SER A 64 -2.29 3.95 -5.70
N ALA A 65 -2.25 3.27 -6.83
CA ALA A 65 -1.07 3.25 -7.71
C ALA A 65 -1.45 3.51 -9.17
N GLU A 66 -0.61 4.27 -9.89
CA GLU A 66 -0.84 4.58 -11.32
C GLU A 66 -0.88 3.30 -12.17
N ALA A 67 -1.74 3.26 -13.20
CA ALA A 67 -1.94 2.05 -14.03
C ALA A 67 -0.66 1.50 -14.68
N ASN A 68 0.34 2.36 -14.92
CA ASN A 68 1.61 2.00 -15.56
C ASN A 68 2.77 1.89 -14.56
N ILE A 69 2.49 1.77 -13.26
CA ILE A 69 3.56 1.63 -12.26
C ILE A 69 4.28 0.28 -12.43
N PRO A 70 5.63 0.24 -12.36
CA PRO A 70 6.35 -1.01 -12.38
C PRO A 70 5.97 -1.91 -11.20
N MET A 71 5.72 -3.20 -11.47
CA MET A 71 5.38 -4.18 -10.42
C MET A 71 6.43 -4.22 -9.29
N GLN A 72 7.71 -4.05 -9.63
CA GLN A 72 8.79 -4.01 -8.64
C GLN A 72 8.62 -2.88 -7.62
N SER A 73 8.16 -1.70 -8.08
CA SER A 73 7.89 -0.55 -7.20
C SER A 73 6.70 -0.81 -6.29
N LEU A 74 5.68 -1.50 -6.79
CA LEU A 74 4.54 -1.92 -5.98
C LEU A 74 4.96 -2.89 -4.87
N LEU A 75 5.77 -3.90 -5.21
CA LEU A 75 6.30 -4.86 -4.23
C LEU A 75 7.12 -4.16 -3.13
N PHE A 76 8.03 -3.27 -3.50
CA PHE A 76 8.82 -2.51 -2.52
C PHE A 76 7.97 -1.58 -1.65
N THR A 77 6.89 -1.03 -2.20
CA THR A 77 5.91 -0.26 -1.43
C THR A 77 5.22 -1.13 -0.39
N MET A 78 4.74 -2.32 -0.80
CA MET A 78 4.09 -3.28 0.10
C MET A 78 5.05 -3.76 1.20
N ASP A 79 6.30 -4.07 0.86
CA ASP A 79 7.32 -4.50 1.83
C ASP A 79 7.63 -3.40 2.87
N ALA A 80 7.77 -2.15 2.43
CA ALA A 80 8.02 -1.03 3.32
C ALA A 80 6.81 -0.70 4.22
N LEU A 81 5.58 -0.87 3.72
CA LEU A 81 4.35 -0.71 4.51
C LEU A 81 4.13 -1.86 5.51
N ALA A 82 4.51 -3.09 5.17
CA ALA A 82 4.48 -4.22 6.09
C ALA A 82 5.56 -4.12 7.17
N GLY A 83 6.67 -3.45 6.86
CA GLY A 83 7.91 -3.41 7.63
C GLY A 83 8.90 -4.40 7.02
N ARG A 84 10.09 -3.93 6.63
CA ARG A 84 11.03 -4.72 5.80
C ARG A 84 11.57 -5.96 6.52
N GLU A 85 11.52 -5.94 7.85
CA GLU A 85 11.93 -7.04 8.71
C GLU A 85 10.75 -7.81 9.32
N CYS A 86 9.51 -7.50 8.90
CA CYS A 86 8.31 -8.15 9.39
C CYS A 86 8.28 -9.63 8.99
N LYS A 87 8.08 -10.52 9.96
CA LYS A 87 7.97 -11.97 9.75
C LYS A 87 6.75 -12.52 10.48
N LEU A 88 5.67 -12.75 9.73
CA LEU A 88 4.38 -13.21 10.29
C LEU A 88 4.27 -14.73 10.45
N ALA A 89 5.22 -15.51 9.93
CA ALA A 89 5.13 -16.97 9.94
C ALA A 89 4.90 -17.58 11.34
N ARG A 90 5.40 -16.92 12.39
CA ARG A 90 5.17 -17.31 13.79
C ARG A 90 3.84 -16.80 14.33
N ALA A 91 3.46 -15.57 13.99
CA ALA A 91 2.17 -15.01 14.36
C ALA A 91 0.99 -15.84 13.83
N LEU A 92 1.12 -16.39 12.61
CA LEU A 92 0.14 -17.31 12.03
C LEU A 92 0.02 -18.65 12.78
N LYS A 93 0.95 -18.96 13.68
CA LYS A 93 0.92 -20.15 14.56
C LYS A 93 0.43 -19.83 15.98
N GLY A 94 -0.08 -18.62 16.21
CA GLY A 94 -0.62 -18.18 17.50
C GLY A 94 0.38 -17.43 18.39
N GLU A 95 1.58 -17.12 17.90
CA GLU A 95 2.49 -16.21 18.60
C GLU A 95 2.07 -14.74 18.44
N ALA A 96 2.58 -13.87 19.31
CA ALA A 96 2.34 -12.44 19.18
C ALA A 96 2.92 -11.88 17.87
N VAL A 97 2.23 -10.91 17.29
CA VAL A 97 2.72 -10.19 16.10
C VAL A 97 3.95 -9.36 16.50
N PRO A 98 5.08 -9.46 15.77
CA PRO A 98 6.26 -8.65 16.01
C PRO A 98 5.96 -7.15 15.92
N ALA A 99 6.59 -6.33 16.78
CA ALA A 99 6.40 -4.88 16.79
C ALA A 99 6.89 -4.17 15.52
N ASN A 100 7.75 -4.83 14.74
CA ASN A 100 8.23 -4.34 13.43
C ASN A 100 7.31 -4.73 12.26
N CYS A 101 6.14 -5.31 12.54
CA CYS A 101 5.09 -5.56 11.55
C CYS A 101 4.02 -4.47 11.64
N TYR A 102 3.85 -3.69 10.56
CA TYR A 102 2.91 -2.57 10.52
C TYR A 102 1.61 -2.96 9.82
N PHE A 103 1.55 -2.84 8.48
CA PHE A 103 0.36 -3.10 7.67
C PHE A 103 0.63 -4.21 6.65
N TRP A 104 0.22 -5.43 6.97
CA TRP A 104 0.56 -6.63 6.18
C TRP A 104 -0.58 -7.16 5.32
N GLN A 105 -1.70 -6.44 5.25
CA GLN A 105 -2.81 -6.72 4.34
C GLN A 105 -3.03 -5.53 3.38
N PRO A 106 -2.08 -5.26 2.47
CA PRO A 106 -2.24 -4.18 1.51
C PRO A 106 -3.35 -4.49 0.51
N VAL A 107 -4.20 -3.51 0.26
CA VAL A 107 -5.17 -3.49 -0.86
C VAL A 107 -4.61 -2.55 -1.91
N VAL A 108 -4.37 -3.06 -3.12
CA VAL A 108 -3.87 -2.23 -4.23
C VAL A 108 -5.04 -1.84 -5.11
N GLU A 109 -5.22 -0.53 -5.27
CA GLU A 109 -6.20 0.05 -6.17
C GLU A 109 -5.48 0.68 -7.35
N ALA A 110 -5.89 0.32 -8.56
CA ALA A 110 -5.46 1.02 -9.75
C ALA A 110 -6.04 2.45 -9.70
N GLY A 111 -5.19 3.44 -9.50
CA GLY A 111 -5.54 4.84 -9.64
C GLY A 111 -5.94 5.12 -11.07
N ALA A 112 -7.07 5.80 -11.25
CA ALA A 112 -7.48 6.32 -12.55
C ALA A 112 -6.41 7.29 -13.05
N GLY A 113 -5.69 6.88 -14.09
CA GLY A 113 -4.93 7.78 -14.98
C GLY A 113 -5.78 8.12 -16.20
#